data_AF-A0A0M6XUU3-F1
#
_entry.id   AF-A0A0M6XUU3-F1
#
_cell.length_a   1.000
_cell.length_b   1.000
_cell.length_c   1.000
_cell.angle_alpha   90.00
_cell.angle_beta   90.00
_cell.angle_gamma   90.00
#
_symmetry.space_group_name_H-M   'P 1'
#
loop_
_entity.id
_entity.type
_entity.pdbx_description
1 polymer ?
#
loop_
_entity_poly.entity_id
_entity_poly.type
_entity_poly.pdbx_seq_one_letter_code
_entity_poly.pdbx_strand_id
1 'polypeptide(L)' 'MSDDNELGLETLLAVKAQLGLDLDDDFLEACFAIQKKYQFNHDRTLSTQAMDRLIEDRVEKTDVKQTEGGA' A
#
# COMPACT_ATOMS: atom_id res chain seq x y z
N MET A 1 -22.14 3.34 -2.10
CA MET A 1 -21.11 2.87 -1.15
C MET A 1 -19.70 3.21 -1.65
N SER A 2 -19.52 4.39 -2.26
CA SER A 2 -18.22 4.82 -2.77
C SER A 2 -17.55 5.78 -1.78
N ASP A 3 -18.35 6.63 -1.15
CA ASP A 3 -17.94 7.77 -0.34
C ASP A 3 -17.15 7.38 0.94
N ASP A 4 -17.57 6.33 1.66
CA ASP A 4 -16.86 5.92 2.89
C ASP A 4 -15.47 5.34 2.62
N ASN A 5 -15.30 4.69 1.46
CA ASN A 5 -14.01 4.15 1.06
C ASN A 5 -13.06 5.27 0.61
N GLU A 6 -13.60 6.32 0.01
CA GLU A 6 -12.85 7.49 -0.43
C GLU A 6 -12.32 8.25 0.79
N LEU A 7 -13.17 8.46 1.80
CA LEU A 7 -12.76 9.08 3.07
C LEU A 7 -11.66 8.31 3.82
N GLY A 8 -11.71 6.97 3.79
CA GLY A 8 -10.69 6.12 4.42
C GLY A 8 -9.30 6.30 3.80
N LEU A 9 -9.23 6.34 2.46
CA LEU A 9 -7.98 6.57 1.73
C LEU A 9 -7.48 8.00 1.91
N GLU A 10 -8.36 9.00 1.82
CA GLU A 10 -8.03 10.41 2.05
C GLU A 10 -7.42 10.62 3.44
N THR A 11 -8.00 9.97 4.46
CA THR A 11 -7.49 10.02 5.83
C THR A 11 -6.09 9.41 5.93
N LEU A 12 -5.85 8.27 5.26
CA LEU A 12 -4.55 7.61 5.27
C LEU A 12 -3.46 8.49 4.64
N LEU A 13 -3.76 9.13 3.51
CA LEU A 13 -2.86 10.06 2.83
C LEU A 13 -2.60 11.32 3.67
N ALA A 14 -3.63 11.86 4.32
CA ALA A 14 -3.49 13.00 5.22
C ALA A 14 -2.58 12.69 6.42
N VAL A 15 -2.73 11.52 7.03
CA VAL A 15 -1.86 11.09 8.15
C VAL A 15 -0.42 10.87 7.68
N LYS A 16 -0.22 10.24 6.52
CA LYS A 16 1.11 10.09 5.92
C LYS A 16 1.81 11.45 5.75
N ALA A 17 1.09 12.46 5.23
CA ALA A 17 1.61 13.81 5.08
C ALA A 17 1.91 14.48 6.43
N GLN A 18 1.02 14.35 7.42
CA GLN A 18 1.24 14.88 8.78
C GLN A 18 2.46 14.30 9.47
N LEU A 19 2.73 13.01 9.25
CA LEU A 19 3.87 12.29 9.82
C LEU A 19 5.16 12.50 9.02
N GLY A 20 5.10 13.13 7.84
CA GLY A 20 6.26 13.34 6.98
C GLY A 20 6.88 12.03 6.48
N LEU A 21 6.07 10.99 6.24
CA LEU A 21 6.57 9.69 5.80
C LEU A 21 6.92 9.71 4.30
N ASP A 22 8.12 9.26 3.98
CA ASP A 22 8.57 9.04 2.61
C ASP A 22 8.12 7.66 2.12
N LEU A 23 6.84 7.59 1.74
CA LEU A 23 6.18 6.40 1.21
C LEU A 23 5.44 6.79 -0.07
N ASP A 24 5.36 5.94 -1.10
CA ASP A 24 4.63 6.33 -2.32
C ASP A 24 3.12 6.27 -2.10
N ASP A 25 2.40 7.25 -2.64
CA ASP A 25 0.93 7.29 -2.57
C ASP A 25 0.31 6.08 -3.29
N ASP A 26 0.81 5.73 -4.48
CA ASP A 26 0.39 4.55 -5.23
C ASP A 26 0.49 3.25 -4.42
N PHE A 27 1.48 3.15 -3.54
CA PHE A 27 1.65 1.97 -2.68
C PHE A 27 0.63 1.95 -1.53
N LEU A 28 0.33 3.12 -0.94
CA LEU A 28 -0.74 3.25 0.05
C LEU A 28 -2.11 2.96 -0.55
N GLU A 29 -2.36 3.42 -1.77
CA GLU A 29 -3.58 3.12 -2.53
C GLU A 29 -3.72 1.63 -2.80
N ALA A 30 -2.63 0.97 -3.23
CA ALA A 30 -2.62 -0.48 -3.45
C ALA A 30 -2.88 -1.27 -2.16
N CYS A 31 -2.26 -0.86 -1.03
CA CYS A 31 -2.54 -1.42 0.29
C CYS A 31 -4.02 -1.28 0.65
N PHE A 32 -4.58 -0.07 0.48
CA PHE A 32 -5.97 0.20 0.79
C PHE A 32 -6.94 -0.63 -0.07
N ALA A 33 -6.64 -0.79 -1.36
CA ALA A 33 -7.43 -1.61 -2.28
C ALA A 33 -7.46 -3.09 -1.85
N ILE A 34 -6.34 -3.64 -1.38
CA ILE A 34 -6.29 -5.01 -0.84
C ILE A 34 -7.16 -5.12 0.42
N GLN A 35 -7.01 -4.21 1.37
CA GLN A 35 -7.82 -4.21 2.59
C GLN A 35 -9.30 -4.15 2.26
N LYS A 36 -9.70 -3.24 1.37
CA LYS A 36 -11.09 -3.09 0.91
C LYS A 36 -11.61 -4.36 0.25
N LYS A 37 -10.80 -5.02 -0.59
CA LYS A 37 -11.18 -6.26 -1.28
C LYS A 37 -11.44 -7.41 -0.31
N TYR A 38 -10.68 -7.49 0.77
CA TYR A 38 -10.76 -8.58 1.74
C TYR A 38 -11.46 -8.21 3.06
N GLN A 39 -12.01 -7.00 3.20
CA GLN A 39 -12.54 -6.47 4.47
C GLN A 39 -13.68 -7.31 5.09
N PHE A 40 -14.46 -8.00 4.25
CA PHE A 40 -15.54 -8.89 4.68
C PHE A 40 -15.17 -10.38 4.63
N ASN A 41 -13.91 -10.69 4.31
CA ASN A 41 -13.43 -12.06 4.28
C ASN A 41 -13.05 -12.51 5.69
N HIS A 42 -13.65 -13.61 6.16
CA HIS A 42 -13.32 -14.21 7.45
C HIS A 42 -11.92 -14.85 7.45
N ASP A 43 -11.46 -15.35 6.31
CA ASP A 43 -10.10 -15.86 6.16
C ASP A 43 -9.14 -14.71 5.84
N ARG A 44 -8.40 -14.29 6.86
CA ARG A 44 -7.42 -13.21 6.77
C ARG A 44 -6.16 -13.61 5.99
N THR A 45 -5.92 -14.91 5.80
CA THR A 45 -4.72 -15.43 5.13
C THR A 45 -4.59 -14.85 3.72
N LEU A 46 -5.71 -14.72 3.00
CA LEU A 46 -5.74 -14.16 1.66
C LEU A 46 -5.35 -12.68 1.62
N SER A 47 -5.79 -11.90 2.60
CA SER A 47 -5.41 -10.48 2.72
C SER A 47 -3.93 -10.34 3.05
N THR A 48 -3.41 -11.16 3.97
CA THR A 48 -2.00 -11.13 4.37
C THR A 48 -1.11 -11.52 3.19
N GLN A 49 -1.39 -12.62 2.51
CA GLN A 49 -0.61 -13.04 1.33
C GLN A 49 -0.64 -12.02 0.19
N ALA A 50 -1.76 -11.32 -0.01
CA ALA A 50 -1.83 -10.26 -1.01
C ALA A 50 -0.97 -9.05 -0.63
N MET A 51 -0.96 -8.68 0.66
CA MET A 51 -0.09 -7.62 1.18
C MET A 51 1.39 -7.98 1.10
N ASP A 52 1.75 -9.21 1.48
CA ASP A 52 3.13 -9.67 1.45
C ASP A 52 3.70 -9.59 0.03
N ARG A 53 2.95 -10.07 -0.98
CA ARG A 53 3.34 -9.95 -2.39
C ARG A 53 3.51 -8.49 -2.83
N LEU A 54 2.60 -7.59 -2.42
CA LEU A 54 2.70 -6.17 -2.75
C LEU A 54 3.97 -5.54 -2.16
N ILE A 55 4.36 -5.94 -0.95
CA ILE A 55 5.57 -5.47 -0.28
C ILE A 55 6.81 -6.04 -0.97
N GLU A 56 6.83 -7.34 -1.27
CA GLU A 56 7.92 -8.00 -1.99
C GLU A 56 8.17 -7.31 -3.35
N ASP A 57 7.12 -7.10 -4.14
CA ASP A 57 7.20 -6.40 -5.43
C ASP A 57 7.78 -4.97 -5.29
N ARG A 58 7.48 -4.28 -4.20
CA ARG A 58 8.00 -2.92 -3.93
C ARG A 58 9.48 -2.97 -3.55
N VAL A 59 9.87 -3.91 -2.70
CA VAL A 59 11.26 -4.07 -2.25
C VAL A 59 12.14 -4.40 -3.46
N GLU A 60 11.73 -5.35 -4.30
CA GLU A 60 12.46 -5.71 -5.53
C GLU A 60 12.67 -4.50 -6.46
N LYS A 61 11.62 -3.68 -6.67
CA LYS A 61 11.72 -2.46 -7.49
C LYS A 61 12.64 -1.39 -6.88
N THR A 62 12.73 -1.34 -5.56
CA THR A 62 13.59 -0.40 -4.84
C THR A 62 15.05 -0.81 -4.93
N ASP A 63 15.35 -2.11 -4.82
CA ASP A 63 16.70 -2.66 -4.98
C ASP A 63 17.24 -2.46 -6.40
N VAL A 64 16.39 -2.59 -7.43
CA VAL A 64 16.78 -2.32 -8.82
C VAL A 64 17.20 -0.86 -9.01
N LYS A 65 16.48 0.11 -8.42
CA LYS A 65 16.84 1.54 -8.50
C LYS A 65 18.18 1.88 -7.82
N GLN A 66 18.64 1.10 -6.85
CA GLN A 66 19.93 1.36 -6.18
C GLN A 66 21.14 0.88 -6.99
N THR A 67 20.97 -0.06 -7.92
CA THR A 67 22.09 -0.63 -8.71
C THR A 67 22.46 0.17 -9.96
N GLU A 68 21.57 1.04 -10.46
CA GLU A 68 21.83 1.84 -11.68
C GLU A 68 22.50 3.20 -11.42
N GLY A 69 22.76 3.57 -10.16
CA GLY A 69 23.38 4.84 -9.77
C GLY A 69 24.90 4.80 -9.52
N GLY A 70 25.56 3.67 -9.80
CA GLY A 70 26.98 3.46 -9.57
C GLY A 70 27.75 3.12 -10.84
N ALA A 71 28.03 4.12 -11.68
CA ALA A 71 29.04 4.05 -12.75
C ALA A 71 29.60 5.45 -13.05
#